data_AF-A0A3Q7GMF8-F1
#
_entry.id   AF-A0A3Q7GMF8-F1
#
_cell.length_a   1.000
_cell.length_b   1.000
_cell.length_c   1.000
_cell.angle_alpha   90.00
_cell.angle_beta   90.00
_cell.angle_gamma   90.00
#
_symmetry.space_group_name_H-M   'P 1'
#
loop_
_entity.id
_entity.type
_entity.pdbx_description
1 polymer ?
#
loop_
_entity_poly.entity_id
_entity_poly.type
_entity_poly.pdbx_seq_one_letter_code
_entity_poly.pdbx_strand_id
1 'polypeptide(L)' 'MEDNSCFPNNVTYNDVVRGFLRCNEVSEMASFMKEIAGRGFSFDATTTGFLINITRENRPGHHTKASLENWR' A
#
# COMPACT_ATOMS: atom_id res chain seq x y z
N MET A 1 -23.70 -5.78 19.14
CA MET A 1 -23.55 -6.69 17.98
C MET A 1 -22.09 -6.61 17.58
N GLU A 2 -21.36 -7.66 17.93
CA GLU A 2 -19.97 -7.83 17.56
C GLU A 2 -19.85 -7.83 16.04
N ASP A 3 -18.88 -7.06 15.55
CA ASP A 3 -18.11 -7.28 14.33
C ASP A 3 -18.82 -8.09 13.24
N ASN A 4 -19.56 -7.40 12.36
CA ASN A 4 -19.87 -7.99 11.07
C ASN A 4 -18.52 -8.20 10.36
N SER A 5 -17.97 -9.40 10.51
CA SER A 5 -16.69 -9.89 9.98
C SER A 5 -16.73 -10.02 8.44
N CYS A 6 -17.30 -9.03 7.77
CA CYS A 6 -17.18 -8.82 6.34
C CYS A 6 -15.90 -8.01 6.13
N PHE A 7 -14.76 -8.64 6.37
CA PHE A 7 -13.50 -8.05 5.97
C PHE A 7 -13.50 -7.93 4.44
N PRO A 8 -13.12 -6.76 3.90
CA PRO A 8 -12.90 -6.61 2.47
C PRO A 8 -11.99 -7.74 1.99
N ASN A 9 -12.34 -8.33 0.84
CA ASN A 9 -11.51 -9.38 0.27
C ASN A 9 -10.32 -8.77 -0.49
N ASN A 10 -9.43 -9.63 -1.01
CA ASN A 10 -8.28 -9.20 -1.80
C ASN A 10 -8.65 -8.29 -2.98
N VAL A 11 -9.77 -8.53 -3.63
CA VAL A 11 -10.24 -7.70 -4.74
C VAL A 11 -10.54 -6.28 -4.25
N THR A 12 -11.29 -6.14 -3.15
CA THR A 12 -11.67 -4.84 -2.61
C THR A 12 -10.46 -3.98 -2.23
N TYR A 13 -9.48 -4.57 -1.54
CA TYR A 13 -8.26 -3.85 -1.15
C TYR A 13 -7.42 -3.42 -2.36
N ASN A 14 -7.30 -4.27 -3.40
CA ASN A 14 -6.61 -3.86 -4.63
C ASN A 14 -7.35 -2.74 -5.36
N ASP A 15 -8.70 -2.76 -5.38
CA ASP A 15 -9.49 -1.69 -6.00
C ASP A 15 -9.33 -0.34 -5.27
N VAL A 16 -9.29 -0.35 -3.94
CA VAL A 16 -9.03 0.85 -3.14
C VAL A 16 -7.64 1.43 -3.45
N VAL A 17 -6.61 0.58 -3.50
CA VAL A 17 -5.26 1.03 -3.87
C VAL A 17 -5.22 1.60 -5.29
N ARG A 18 -5.87 0.95 -6.26
CA ARG A 18 -6.01 1.48 -7.62
C ARG A 18 -6.75 2.81 -7.66
N GLY A 19 -7.73 3.02 -6.78
CA GLY A 19 -8.39 4.31 -6.59
C GLY A 19 -7.41 5.41 -6.21
N PHE A 20 -6.62 5.19 -5.15
CA PHE A 20 -5.59 6.15 -4.73
C PHE A 20 -4.55 6.42 -5.82
N LEU A 21 -4.14 5.38 -6.56
CA LEU A 21 -3.22 5.52 -7.69
C LEU A 21 -3.77 6.46 -8.77
N ARG A 22 -5.06 6.32 -9.11
CA ARG A 22 -5.73 7.17 -10.11
C ARG A 22 -5.88 8.62 -9.64
N CYS A 23 -6.03 8.83 -8.33
CA CYS A 23 -6.13 10.16 -7.72
C CYS A 23 -4.76 10.78 -7.38
N ASN A 24 -3.66 10.05 -7.60
CA ASN A 24 -2.31 10.43 -7.19
C ASN A 24 -2.17 10.72 -5.68
N GLU A 25 -3.01 10.08 -4.86
CA GLU A 25 -3.05 10.25 -3.40
C GLU A 25 -2.08 9.29 -2.69
N VAL A 26 -0.80 9.41 -3.01
CA VAL A 26 0.25 8.46 -2.57
C VAL A 26 0.41 8.41 -1.04
N SER A 27 0.22 9.54 -0.35
CA SER A 27 0.29 9.61 1.12
C SER A 27 -0.79 8.76 1.79
N GLU A 28 -2.04 8.94 1.38
CA GLU A 28 -3.19 8.23 1.94
C GLU A 28 -3.14 6.75 1.59
N MET A 29 -2.71 6.43 0.37
CA MET A 29 -2.43 5.06 -0.05
C MET A 29 -1.41 4.38 0.88
N ALA A 30 -0.30 5.06 1.21
CA ALA A 30 0.74 4.48 2.06
C ALA A 30 0.27 4.22 3.50
N SER A 31 -0.55 5.11 4.06
CA SER A 31 -1.20 4.91 5.37
C SER A 31 -2.17 3.74 5.35
N PHE A 32 -3.02 3.66 4.33
CA PHE A 32 -3.95 2.55 4.14
C PHE A 32 -3.21 1.21 4.01
N MET A 33 -2.14 1.17 3.21
CA MET A 33 -1.33 -0.04 3.02
C MET A 33 -0.67 -0.53 4.31
N LYS A 34 -0.19 0.39 5.17
CA LYS A 34 0.36 0.04 6.50
C LYS A 34 -0.69 -0.65 7.37
N GLU A 35 -1.92 -0.15 7.36
CA GLU A 35 -3.02 -0.72 8.14
C GLU A 35 -3.33 -2.16 7.72
N ILE A 36 -3.35 -2.42 6.40
CA ILE A 36 -3.76 -3.74 5.88
C ILE A 36 -2.59 -4.74 5.84
N ALA A 37 -1.34 -4.28 5.79
CA ALA A 37 -0.17 -5.14 5.93
C ALA A 37 -0.13 -5.86 7.29
N GLY A 38 -0.53 -5.16 8.37
CA GLY A 38 -0.67 -5.76 9.71
C GLY A 38 -1.73 -6.86 9.80
N ARG A 39 -2.59 -6.99 8.77
CA ARG A 39 -3.65 -8.01 8.68
C ARG A 39 -3.25 -9.21 7.81
N GLY A 40 -1.98 -9.30 7.37
CA GLY A 40 -1.48 -10.40 6.53
C GLY A 40 -1.86 -10.28 5.06
N PHE A 41 -2.16 -9.07 4.60
CA PHE A 41 -2.61 -8.80 3.24
C PHE A 41 -1.46 -8.83 2.22
N SER A 42 -1.70 -9.41 1.04
CA SER A 42 -0.76 -9.39 -0.09
C SER A 42 -1.42 -8.79 -1.32
N PHE A 43 -0.75 -7.79 -1.92
CA PHE A 43 -1.19 -7.17 -3.15
C PHE A 43 -1.00 -8.08 -4.37
N ASP A 44 -1.79 -7.85 -5.42
CA ASP A 44 -1.57 -8.50 -6.71
C ASP A 44 -0.28 -7.99 -7.38
N ALA A 45 0.24 -8.75 -8.35
CA ALA A 45 1.49 -8.41 -9.05
C ALA A 45 1.44 -7.03 -9.74
N THR A 46 0.27 -6.67 -10.28
CA THR A 46 0.02 -5.38 -10.93
C THR A 46 0.17 -4.25 -9.91
N THR A 47 -0.56 -4.35 -8.79
CA THR A 47 -0.53 -3.35 -7.72
C THR A 47 0.87 -3.21 -7.12
N THR A 48 1.56 -4.34 -6.89
CA THR A 48 2.96 -4.35 -6.45
C THR A 48 3.91 -3.65 -7.44
N GLY A 49 3.77 -3.90 -8.74
CA GLY A 49 4.57 -3.25 -9.78
C GLY A 49 4.39 -1.72 -9.80
N PHE A 50 3.15 -1.24 -9.65
CA PHE A 50 2.86 0.19 -9.57
C PHE A 50 3.48 0.84 -8.33
N LEU A 51 3.41 0.18 -7.17
CA LEU A 51 4.00 0.69 -5.93
C LEU A 51 5.52 0.83 -6.02
N ILE A 52 6.19 -0.16 -6.63
CA ILE A 52 7.63 -0.08 -6.90
C ILE A 52 7.95 1.10 -7.81
N ASN A 53 7.14 1.33 -8.85
CA ASN A 53 7.34 2.44 -9.77
C ASN A 53 7.20 3.81 -9.06
N ILE A 54 6.15 4.00 -8.27
CA ILE A 54 5.94 5.23 -7.49
C ILE A 54 7.07 5.47 -6.50
N THR A 55 7.53 4.42 -5.82
CA THR A 55 8.64 4.54 -4.86
C THR A 55 9.96 4.92 -5.54
N ARG A 56 10.14 4.52 -6.81
CA ARG A 56 11.31 4.89 -7.62
C ARG A 56 11.25 6.33 -8.14
N GLU A 57 10.06 6.82 -8.46
CA GLU A 57 9.83 8.20 -8.91
C GLU A 57 9.86 9.20 -7.74
N ASN A 58 9.42 8.78 -6.55
CA ASN A 58 9.54 9.55 -5.30
C ASN A 58 10.96 9.54 -4.72
N ARG A 59 12.00 9.45 -5.56
CA ARG A 59 13.40 9.43 -5.12
C ARG A 59 13.65 10.72 -4.31
N PRO A 60 13.83 10.66 -2.97
CA PRO A 60 14.35 11.81 -2.28
C PRO A 60 15.77 11.98 -2.80
N GLY A 61 16.05 13.16 -3.37
CA GLY A 61 17.42 13.55 -3.67
C GLY A 61 18.26 13.35 -2.42
N HIS A 62 19.14 12.35 -2.47
CA HIS A 62 20.29 12.13 -1.59
C HIS A 62 20.04 11.90 -0.07
N HIS A 63 20.54 10.74 0.39
CA HIS A 63 20.81 10.34 1.78
C HIS A 63 19.61 10.10 2.72
N THR A 64 19.22 8.83 2.86
CA THR A 64 19.42 8.09 4.13
C THR A 64 19.09 6.61 3.96
N LYS A 65 20.07 5.76 4.27
CA LYS A 65 20.04 4.30 4.14
C LYS A 65 19.13 3.56 5.14
N ALA A 66 18.19 4.21 5.82
CA ALA A 66 17.60 3.65 7.05
C ALA A 66 16.13 3.22 6.99
N SER A 67 15.38 3.44 5.90
CA SER A 67 13.91 3.26 5.95
C SER A 67 13.37 1.89 5.51
N LEU A 68 14.21 0.98 5.01
CA LEU A 68 13.75 -0.30 4.46
C LEU A 68 13.97 -1.53 5.37
N GLU A 69 14.60 -1.38 6.53
CA GLU A 69 14.82 -2.51 7.45
C GLU A 69 13.66 -2.79 8.43
N ASN A 70 12.58 -1.99 8.39
CA ASN A 70 11.49 -2.10 9.39
C ASN A 70 10.18 -2.71 8.85
N TRP A 71 10.26 -3.46 7.76
CA TRP A 71 9.14 -4.23 7.20
C TRP A 71 9.45 -5.73 7.24
N ARG A 72 9.68 -6.25 8.44
CA ARG A 72 9.79 -7.69 8.72
C ARG A 72 8.63 -8.16 9.58
#